data_AF-A0A820TZI9-F1
#
_entry.id   AF-A0A820TZI9-F1
#
_cell.length_a   1.000
_cell.length_b   1.000
_cell.length_c   1.000
_cell.angle_alpha   90.00
_cell.angle_beta   90.00
_cell.angle_gamma   90.00
#
_symmetry.space_group_name_H-M   'P 1'
#
loop_
_entity.id
_entity.type
_entity.pdbx_description
1 polymer ?
#
loop_
_entity_poly.entity_id
_entity_poly.type
_entity_poly.pdbx_seq_one_letter_code
_entity_poly.pdbx_strand_id
1 'polypeptide(L)'
;MVVIIKGRILPVLTVRVYSLGTETVTPKIREFDSYSDLEKFIRDSADPIVLPGVTLFLKLPWLGNIGHTLFDGLYPAYIALIRFPPRHLHPFRLLCAIDECKTCRDEDIFNRFAGLGIIKHYVLNDMSNGSWFVFDEFVMGDGMMRQRCTQPNLQLPGGVELDGSRLFRDRLYAQHGVSK
;
A
#
# COMPACT_ATOMS: atom_id res chain seq x y z
N MET A 1 4.74 -9.44 13.68
CA MET A 1 4.31 -9.93 15.02
C MET A 1 2.95 -9.34 15.31
N VAL A 2 2.07 -10.08 15.97
CA VAL A 2 0.76 -9.61 16.43
C VAL A 2 0.82 -9.44 17.94
N VAL A 3 0.32 -8.31 18.45
CA VAL A 3 0.26 -8.01 19.89
C VAL A 3 -1.18 -8.11 20.37
N ILE A 4 -1.42 -8.81 21.48
CA ILE A 4 -2.76 -8.99 22.04
C ILE A 4 -2.78 -8.88 23.57
N ILE A 5 -3.96 -8.60 24.11
CA ILE A 5 -4.24 -8.78 25.54
C ILE A 5 -4.54 -10.26 25.80
N LYS A 6 -3.94 -10.80 26.86
CA LYS A 6 -4.09 -12.18 27.30
C LYS A 6 -5.56 -12.53 27.55
N GLY A 7 -5.94 -13.76 27.20
CA GLY A 7 -7.32 -14.22 27.29
C GLY A 7 -8.21 -13.83 26.10
N ARG A 8 -7.70 -13.05 25.14
CA ARG A 8 -8.35 -12.88 23.83
C ARG A 8 -8.15 -14.13 22.99
N ILE A 9 -9.25 -14.74 22.56
CA ILE A 9 -9.22 -15.84 21.60
C ILE A 9 -9.03 -15.24 20.21
N LEU A 10 -7.89 -15.51 19.58
CA LEU A 10 -7.67 -15.24 18.16
C LEU A 10 -8.03 -16.47 17.33
N PRO A 11 -8.60 -16.28 16.12
CA PRO A 11 -8.63 -17.37 15.14
C PRO A 11 -7.19 -17.76 14.77
N VAL A 12 -7.02 -18.95 14.17
CA VAL A 12 -5.73 -19.33 13.59
C VAL A 12 -5.32 -18.27 12.57
N LEU A 13 -4.27 -17.51 12.89
CA LEU A 13 -3.76 -16.46 12.03
C LEU A 13 -2.77 -17.05 11.04
N THR A 14 -3.12 -17.04 9.77
CA THR A 14 -2.20 -17.33 8.66
C THR A 14 -2.24 -16.19 7.68
N VAL A 15 -1.07 -15.69 7.31
CA VAL A 15 -0.92 -14.60 6.36
C VAL A 15 -0.27 -15.15 5.10
N ARG A 16 -0.92 -14.96 3.95
CA ARG A 16 -0.30 -15.29 2.66
C ARG A 16 0.81 -14.29 2.37
N VAL A 17 2.02 -14.78 2.13
CA VAL A 17 3.21 -13.93 1.93
C VAL A 17 3.47 -13.61 0.45
N TYR A 18 2.84 -14.33 -0.49
CA TYR A 18 2.95 -14.07 -1.92
C TYR A 18 1.57 -13.99 -2.59
N SER A 19 1.35 -12.93 -3.37
CA SER A 19 0.12 -12.72 -4.15
C SER A 19 -0.22 -13.87 -5.11
N LEU A 20 0.79 -14.55 -5.66
CA LEU A 20 0.63 -15.66 -6.61
C LEU A 20 1.00 -17.04 -6.03
N GLY A 21 1.43 -17.09 -4.76
CA GLY A 21 1.85 -18.33 -4.10
C GLY A 21 0.81 -18.87 -3.12
N THR A 22 1.00 -20.11 -2.68
CA THR A 22 0.23 -20.74 -1.60
C THR A 22 0.93 -20.64 -0.24
N GLU A 23 2.15 -20.09 -0.20
CA GLU A 23 2.93 -19.98 1.02
C GLU A 23 2.24 -19.03 2.01
N THR A 24 2.18 -19.50 3.26
CA THR A 24 1.60 -18.77 4.37
C THR A 24 2.59 -18.75 5.53
N VAL A 25 2.57 -17.66 6.29
CA VAL A 25 3.33 -17.50 7.51
C VAL A 25 2.36 -17.30 8.66
N THR A 26 2.58 -18.05 9.75
CA THR A 26 1.92 -17.81 11.03
C THR A 26 2.67 -16.70 11.75
N PRO A 27 2.05 -15.53 11.99
CA PRO A 27 2.74 -14.45 12.68
C PRO A 27 3.01 -14.84 14.13
N LYS A 28 4.19 -14.48 14.64
CA LYS A 28 4.48 -14.57 16.09
C LYS A 28 3.46 -13.73 16.85
N ILE A 29 2.92 -14.28 17.94
CA ILE A 29 2.01 -13.59 18.85
C ILE A 29 2.78 -13.22 20.11
N ARG A 30 2.61 -11.98 20.58
CA ARG A 30 3.07 -11.52 21.88
C ARG A 30 1.87 -11.09 22.70
N GLU A 31 1.72 -11.72 23.87
CA GLU A 31 0.62 -11.45 24.79
C GLU A 31 1.05 -10.47 25.88
N PHE A 32 0.09 -9.66 26.34
CA PHE A 32 0.24 -8.70 27.42
C PHE A 32 -0.85 -8.93 28.46
N ASP A 33 -0.51 -8.89 29.75
CA ASP A 33 -1.48 -9.13 30.83
C ASP A 33 -2.51 -7.98 30.95
N SER A 34 -2.14 -6.76 30.55
CA SER A 34 -3.03 -5.59 30.57
C SER A 34 -2.80 -4.63 29.40
N TYR A 35 -3.78 -3.74 29.16
CA TYR A 35 -3.62 -2.64 28.19
C TYR A 35 -2.49 -1.68 28.60
N SER A 36 -2.27 -1.48 29.89
CA SER A 36 -1.18 -0.63 30.39
C SER A 36 0.19 -1.21 30.02
N ASP A 37 0.35 -2.53 30.09
CA ASP A 37 1.61 -3.20 29.71
C ASP A 37 1.85 -3.14 28.20
N LEU A 38 0.78 -3.32 27.42
CA LEU A 38 0.82 -3.16 25.97
C LEU A 38 1.20 -1.74 25.58
N GLU A 39 0.56 -0.73 26.18
CA GLU A 39 0.83 0.68 25.90
C GLU A 39 2.28 1.05 26.28
N LYS A 40 2.74 0.59 27.45
CA LYS A 40 4.13 0.77 27.88
C LYS A 40 5.11 0.11 26.89
N PHE A 41 4.81 -1.10 26.42
CA PHE A 41 5.63 -1.76 25.40
C PHE A 41 5.69 -0.97 24.10
N ILE A 42 4.55 -0.49 23.60
CA ILE A 42 4.50 0.30 22.37
C ILE A 42 5.36 1.57 22.51
N ARG A 43 5.22 2.26 23.65
CA ARG A 43 5.90 3.52 23.92
C ARG A 43 7.41 3.35 24.17
N ASP A 44 7.79 2.38 24.98
CA ASP A 44 9.15 2.31 25.56
C ASP A 44 10.05 1.30 24.85
N SER A 45 9.49 0.32 24.14
CA SER A 45 10.24 -0.78 23.53
C SER A 45 10.06 -0.89 22.02
N ALA A 46 8.83 -0.72 21.53
CA ALA A 46 8.58 -0.74 20.10
C ALA A 46 9.02 0.57 19.43
N ASP A 47 8.79 1.70 20.11
CA ASP A 47 9.13 3.07 19.68
C ASP A 47 8.92 3.27 18.17
N PRO A 48 7.66 3.16 17.70
CA PRO A 48 7.41 3.05 16.28
C PRO A 48 7.68 4.36 15.53
N ILE A 49 8.30 4.24 14.36
CA ILE A 49 8.42 5.30 13.38
C ILE A 49 7.05 5.51 12.74
N VAL A 50 6.46 6.67 13.00
CA VAL A 50 5.17 7.07 12.42
C VAL A 50 5.40 7.63 11.01
N LEU A 51 4.69 7.06 10.04
CA LEU A 51 4.67 7.47 8.65
C LEU A 51 3.38 8.25 8.38
N PRO A 52 3.44 9.59 8.37
CA PRO A 52 2.24 10.39 8.31
C PRO A 52 1.59 10.37 6.92
N GLY A 53 0.28 10.61 6.92
CA GLY A 53 -0.54 10.74 5.72
C GLY A 53 -0.86 9.41 5.02
N VAL A 54 -1.35 9.52 3.79
CA VAL A 54 -1.78 8.36 3.00
C VAL A 54 -0.58 7.64 2.41
N THR A 55 -0.49 6.35 2.69
CA THR A 55 0.41 5.43 1.99
C THR A 55 -0.39 4.41 1.19
N LEU A 56 -0.08 4.29 -0.10
CA LEU A 56 -0.71 3.38 -1.02
C LEU A 56 0.26 2.25 -1.40
N PHE A 57 -0.14 1.01 -1.16
CA PHE A 57 0.67 -0.15 -1.52
C PHE A 57 0.45 -0.59 -2.95
N LEU A 58 1.53 -0.85 -3.66
CA LEU A 58 1.49 -1.55 -4.93
C LEU A 58 2.63 -2.55 -5.07
N LYS A 59 2.37 -3.60 -5.83
CA LYS A 59 3.32 -4.65 -6.19
C LYS A 59 3.28 -4.82 -7.70
N LEU A 60 4.37 -4.50 -8.38
CA LEU A 60 4.43 -4.59 -9.83
C LEU A 60 5.55 -5.53 -10.24
N PRO A 61 5.24 -6.75 -10.73
CA PRO A 61 6.18 -7.50 -11.55
C PRO A 61 6.36 -6.76 -12.89
N TRP A 62 7.57 -6.80 -13.48
CA TRP A 62 7.90 -6.21 -14.79
C TRP A 62 8.09 -4.68 -14.82
N LEU A 63 9.09 -4.19 -14.09
CA LEU A 63 9.60 -2.82 -14.30
C LEU A 63 10.21 -2.65 -15.70
N GLY A 64 10.29 -1.40 -16.17
CA GLY A 64 10.96 -1.02 -17.42
C GLY A 64 10.03 -0.91 -18.63
N ASN A 65 8.76 -1.25 -18.48
CA ASN A 65 7.72 -1.01 -19.48
C ASN A 65 6.68 -0.03 -18.94
N ILE A 66 6.60 1.16 -19.53
CA ILE A 66 5.69 2.23 -19.11
C ILE A 66 4.21 1.80 -19.07
N GLY A 67 3.79 0.88 -19.95
CA GLY A 67 2.44 0.34 -19.95
C GLY A 67 2.16 -0.46 -18.68
N HIS A 68 3.08 -1.34 -18.28
CA HIS A 68 2.97 -2.09 -17.01
C HIS A 68 3.04 -1.16 -15.80
N THR A 69 3.98 -0.19 -15.80
CA THR A 69 4.10 0.84 -14.76
C THR A 69 2.78 1.55 -14.50
N LEU A 70 2.13 2.01 -15.58
CA LEU A 70 0.92 2.82 -15.50
C LEU A 70 -0.32 1.96 -15.26
N PHE A 71 -0.54 0.90 -16.03
CA PHE A 71 -1.84 0.23 -16.10
C PHE A 71 -1.95 -1.04 -15.27
N ASP A 72 -0.83 -1.72 -15.00
CA ASP A 72 -0.81 -2.88 -14.10
C ASP A 72 -0.42 -2.50 -12.67
N GLY A 73 0.35 -1.42 -12.50
CA GLY A 73 0.80 -0.92 -11.20
C GLY A 73 -0.02 0.27 -10.69
N LEU A 74 0.25 1.47 -11.20
CA LEU A 74 -0.29 2.71 -10.65
C LEU A 74 -1.81 2.84 -10.77
N TYR A 75 -2.38 2.51 -11.92
CA TYR A 75 -3.81 2.65 -12.18
C TYR A 75 -4.66 1.87 -11.17
N PRO A 76 -4.52 0.53 -11.03
CA PRO A 76 -5.32 -0.21 -10.05
C PRO A 76 -5.11 0.25 -8.61
N ALA A 77 -3.87 0.62 -8.24
CA ALA A 77 -3.58 1.17 -6.92
C ALA A 77 -4.33 2.51 -6.70
N TYR A 78 -4.32 3.40 -7.69
CA TYR A 78 -5.05 4.67 -7.63
C TYR A 78 -6.57 4.47 -7.61
N ILE A 79 -7.09 3.48 -8.36
CA ILE A 79 -8.51 3.11 -8.31
C ILE A 79 -8.92 2.63 -6.91
N ALA A 80 -8.04 1.92 -6.20
CA ALA A 80 -8.29 1.58 -4.79
C ALA A 80 -8.35 2.83 -3.91
N LEU A 81 -7.50 3.83 -4.15
CA LEU A 81 -7.47 5.07 -3.38
C LEU A 81 -8.70 5.97 -3.61
N ILE A 82 -9.18 6.13 -4.84
CA ILE A 82 -10.32 7.01 -5.15
C ILE A 82 -11.63 6.55 -4.51
N ARG A 83 -11.72 5.27 -4.10
CA ARG A 83 -12.84 4.74 -3.32
C ARG A 83 -12.94 5.33 -1.91
N PHE A 84 -11.89 6.02 -1.45
CA PHE A 84 -11.84 6.70 -0.16
C PHE A 84 -11.71 8.22 -0.35
N PRO A 85 -12.71 8.92 -0.93
CA PRO A 85 -12.64 10.38 -1.08
C PRO A 85 -12.56 11.08 0.30
N PRO A 86 -11.88 12.23 0.40
CA PRO A 86 -11.18 12.97 -0.65
C PRO A 86 -9.70 12.57 -0.84
N ARG A 87 -9.25 11.40 -0.38
CA ARG A 87 -7.82 11.10 -0.15
C ARG A 87 -6.96 11.14 -1.41
N HIS A 88 -7.54 10.79 -2.55
CA HIS A 88 -6.90 10.84 -3.86
C HIS A 88 -6.55 12.27 -4.36
N LEU A 89 -7.17 13.31 -3.78
CA LEU A 89 -6.94 14.71 -4.14
C LEU A 89 -5.64 15.28 -3.57
N HIS A 90 -5.06 14.62 -2.56
CA HIS A 90 -3.83 15.06 -1.91
C HIS A 90 -2.62 14.25 -2.41
N PRO A 91 -1.39 14.77 -2.21
CA PRO A 91 -0.18 13.95 -2.33
C PRO A 91 -0.24 12.75 -1.38
N PHE A 92 0.27 11.61 -1.84
CA PHE A 92 0.36 10.38 -1.07
C PHE A 92 1.73 9.74 -1.28
N ARG A 93 2.08 8.79 -0.42
CA ARG A 93 3.31 7.99 -0.53
C ARG A 93 2.98 6.65 -1.16
N LEU A 94 3.90 6.09 -1.94
CA LEU A 94 3.77 4.71 -2.40
C LEU A 94 4.64 3.78 -1.57
N LEU A 95 4.11 2.65 -1.13
CA LEU A 95 4.90 1.51 -0.67
C LEU A 95 4.98 0.51 -1.82
N CYS A 96 6.14 0.46 -2.47
CA CYS A 96 6.36 -0.30 -3.70
C CYS A 96 7.08 -1.62 -3.42
N ALA A 97 6.38 -2.74 -3.59
CA ALA A 97 6.99 -4.07 -3.71
C ALA A 97 7.42 -4.30 -5.17
N ILE A 98 8.58 -3.75 -5.52
CA ILE A 98 9.19 -3.80 -6.86
C ILE A 98 10.62 -4.32 -6.77
N ASP A 99 11.09 -4.96 -7.83
CA ASP A 99 12.48 -5.44 -7.93
C ASP A 99 13.44 -4.26 -8.10
N GLU A 100 14.72 -4.43 -7.73
CA GLU A 100 15.73 -3.43 -8.03
C GLU A 100 15.98 -3.37 -9.54
N CYS A 101 15.70 -2.23 -10.17
CA CYS A 101 16.02 -2.02 -11.58
C CYS A 101 16.72 -0.67 -11.78
N LYS A 102 18.04 -0.70 -11.93
CA LYS A 102 18.89 0.49 -12.03
C LYS A 102 18.67 1.31 -13.30
N THR A 103 18.14 0.69 -14.36
CA THR A 103 17.92 1.33 -15.66
C THR A 103 16.46 1.69 -15.92
N CYS A 104 15.55 1.25 -15.05
CA CYS A 104 14.13 1.50 -15.18
C CYS A 104 13.79 2.94 -14.76
N ARG A 105 12.87 3.58 -15.49
CA ARG A 105 12.36 4.93 -15.16
C ARG A 105 11.06 4.90 -14.35
N ASP A 106 10.62 3.72 -13.96
CA ASP A 106 9.38 3.49 -13.21
C ASP A 106 9.36 4.25 -11.89
N GLU A 107 10.49 4.31 -11.18
CA GLU A 107 10.60 5.03 -9.91
C GLU A 107 10.32 6.53 -10.07
N ASP A 108 10.79 7.16 -11.16
CA ASP A 108 10.50 8.56 -11.44
C ASP A 108 9.01 8.78 -11.69
N ILE A 109 8.37 7.87 -12.43
CA ILE A 109 6.93 7.89 -12.69
C ILE A 109 6.16 7.74 -11.37
N PHE A 110 6.54 6.77 -10.54
CA PHE A 110 5.92 6.52 -9.24
C PHE A 110 6.08 7.72 -8.29
N ASN A 111 7.30 8.22 -8.12
CA ASN A 111 7.59 9.34 -7.24
C ASN A 111 6.78 10.58 -7.64
N ARG A 112 6.78 10.92 -8.93
CA ARG A 112 6.05 12.07 -9.47
C ARG A 112 4.54 11.89 -9.35
N PHE A 113 4.00 10.71 -9.67
CA PHE A 113 2.56 10.46 -9.56
C PHE A 113 2.07 10.53 -8.10
N ALA A 114 2.85 10.03 -7.15
CA ALA A 114 2.51 10.00 -5.73
C ALA A 114 2.58 11.38 -5.07
N GLY A 115 3.62 12.15 -5.38
CA GLY A 115 3.84 13.50 -4.83
C GLY A 115 4.52 13.53 -3.45
N LEU A 116 4.44 12.46 -2.64
CA LEU A 116 5.27 12.30 -1.42
C LEU A 116 6.39 11.26 -1.58
N GLY A 117 6.60 10.78 -2.80
CA GLY A 117 7.63 9.81 -3.16
C GLY A 117 7.27 8.35 -2.86
N ILE A 118 8.28 7.49 -2.93
CA ILE A 118 8.15 6.04 -2.74
C ILE A 118 8.97 5.55 -1.54
N ILE A 119 8.46 4.52 -0.87
CA ILE A 119 9.22 3.62 0.01
C ILE A 119 9.32 2.30 -0.73
N LYS A 120 10.53 1.79 -0.90
CA LYS A 120 10.73 0.46 -1.47
C LYS A 120 10.51 -0.58 -0.38
N HIS A 121 9.69 -1.58 -0.67
CA HIS A 121 9.29 -2.59 0.30
C HIS A 121 10.51 -3.35 0.87
N TYR A 122 11.51 -3.66 0.04
CA TYR A 122 12.73 -4.33 0.52
C TYR A 122 13.51 -3.45 1.51
N VAL A 123 13.59 -2.14 1.29
CA VAL A 123 14.22 -1.19 2.24
C VAL A 123 13.43 -1.17 3.55
N LEU A 124 12.10 -1.09 3.49
CA LEU A 124 11.27 -1.11 4.69
C LEU A 124 11.42 -2.44 5.44
N ASN A 125 11.49 -3.56 4.72
CA ASN A 125 11.70 -4.89 5.28
C ASN A 125 13.06 -4.98 5.99
N ASP A 126 14.13 -4.47 5.38
CA ASP A 126 15.47 -4.44 5.98
C ASP A 126 15.50 -3.59 7.25
N MET A 127 14.82 -2.43 7.23
CA MET A 127 14.68 -1.56 8.42
C MET A 127 13.78 -2.17 9.51
N SER A 128 12.91 -3.11 9.16
CA SER A 128 11.99 -3.77 10.09
C SER A 128 12.68 -4.79 11.01
N ASN A 129 13.98 -5.08 10.79
CA ASN A 129 14.81 -5.92 11.67
C ASN A 129 15.23 -5.21 12.97
N GLY A 130 14.34 -4.42 13.57
CA GLY A 130 14.62 -3.67 14.80
C GLY A 130 13.74 -2.44 14.99
N SER A 131 13.07 -1.98 13.93
CA SER A 131 12.15 -0.84 13.98
C SER A 131 10.71 -1.26 13.73
N TRP A 132 9.79 -0.56 14.37
CA TRP A 132 8.36 -0.67 14.09
C TRP A 132 7.93 0.51 13.22
N PHE A 133 6.99 0.27 12.31
CA PHE A 133 6.41 1.31 11.47
C PHE A 133 4.91 1.36 11.69
N VAL A 134 4.39 2.58 11.84
CA VAL A 134 2.96 2.84 11.93
C VAL A 134 2.58 3.76 10.78
N PHE A 135 1.59 3.36 9.99
CA PHE A 135 1.03 4.19 8.93
C PHE A 135 -0.25 4.84 9.44
N ASP A 136 -0.38 6.16 9.29
CA ASP A 136 -1.63 6.86 9.64
C ASP A 136 -2.81 6.32 8.82
N GLU A 137 -2.61 6.27 7.49
CA GLU A 137 -3.57 5.72 6.55
C GLU A 137 -2.82 4.81 5.56
N PHE A 138 -3.25 3.55 5.46
CA PHE A 138 -2.67 2.58 4.54
C PHE A 138 -3.75 1.99 3.63
N VAL A 139 -3.64 2.24 2.33
CA VAL A 139 -4.53 1.70 1.31
C VAL A 139 -3.81 0.58 0.58
N MET A 140 -4.41 -0.61 0.57
CA MET A 140 -3.88 -1.78 -0.12
C MET A 140 -5.02 -2.43 -0.89
N GLY A 141 -4.78 -2.74 -2.17
CA GLY A 141 -5.71 -3.53 -2.98
C GLY A 141 -5.76 -4.99 -2.53
N ASP A 142 -6.65 -5.78 -3.13
CA ASP A 142 -6.87 -7.20 -2.82
C ASP A 142 -5.70 -8.14 -3.19
N GLY A 143 -4.59 -7.59 -3.70
CA GLY A 143 -3.40 -8.35 -4.11
C GLY A 143 -3.51 -9.02 -5.49
N MET A 144 -4.66 -8.91 -6.16
CA MET A 144 -4.87 -9.42 -7.53
C MET A 144 -4.48 -8.34 -8.54
N MET A 145 -3.18 -8.10 -8.66
CA MET A 145 -2.60 -7.20 -9.67
C MET A 145 -2.84 -7.79 -11.06
N ARG A 146 -3.76 -7.19 -11.81
CA ARG A 146 -3.96 -7.25 -13.26
C ARG A 146 -5.22 -6.45 -13.58
N GLN A 147 -5.20 -5.74 -14.71
CA GLN A 147 -6.38 -5.10 -15.28
C GLN A 147 -7.41 -6.17 -15.75
N ARG A 148 -8.07 -6.90 -14.85
CA ARG A 148 -9.12 -7.87 -15.23
C ARG A 148 -10.53 -7.29 -15.23
N CYS A 149 -10.70 -6.09 -14.68
CA CYS A 149 -11.95 -5.34 -14.80
C CYS A 149 -11.67 -4.01 -15.49
N THR A 150 -11.66 -4.05 -16.83
CA THR A 150 -11.82 -2.88 -17.71
C THR A 150 -13.27 -2.38 -17.74
N GLN A 151 -14.10 -2.78 -16.77
CA GLN A 151 -15.41 -2.18 -16.58
C GLN A 151 -15.32 -1.12 -15.48
N PRO A 152 -14.97 0.14 -15.81
CA PRO A 152 -15.14 1.27 -14.89
C PRO A 152 -16.59 1.41 -14.42
N ASN A 153 -17.54 0.75 -15.12
CA ASN A 153 -18.98 0.88 -14.92
C ASN A 153 -19.63 -0.32 -14.21
N LEU A 154 -18.87 -1.35 -13.79
CA LEU A 154 -19.47 -2.46 -13.03
C LEU A 154 -19.56 -2.06 -11.55
N GLN A 155 -20.73 -1.53 -11.19
CA GLN A 155 -21.10 -1.20 -9.82
C GLN A 155 -21.42 -2.50 -9.06
N LEU A 156 -20.58 -2.88 -8.09
CA LEU A 156 -21.02 -3.81 -7.05
C LEU A 156 -22.23 -3.18 -6.32
N PRO A 157 -23.16 -3.95 -5.72
CA PRO A 157 -24.23 -3.38 -4.93
C PRO A 157 -23.68 -2.42 -3.86
N GLY A 158 -24.04 -1.14 -3.93
CA GLY A 158 -23.49 -0.07 -3.08
C GLY A 158 -22.19 0.59 -3.58
N GLY A 159 -21.68 0.19 -4.74
CA GLY A 159 -20.56 0.85 -5.42
C GLY A 159 -20.96 2.24 -5.93
N VAL A 160 -19.99 3.09 -6.26
CA VAL A 160 -20.22 4.39 -6.92
C VAL A 160 -19.52 4.32 -8.27
N GLU A 161 -20.14 4.84 -9.33
CA GLU A 161 -19.45 5.00 -10.62
C GLU A 161 -18.27 5.96 -10.39
N LEU A 162 -17.06 5.44 -10.55
CA LEU A 162 -15.84 6.21 -10.39
C LEU A 162 -15.30 6.45 -11.78
N ASP A 163 -15.23 7.71 -12.20
CA ASP A 163 -14.58 8.13 -13.45
C ASP A 163 -13.04 8.01 -13.33
N GLY A 164 -12.60 6.80 -13.01
CA GLY A 164 -11.25 6.49 -12.56
C GLY A 164 -10.20 6.74 -13.63
N SER A 165 -10.52 6.43 -14.90
CA SER A 165 -9.67 6.74 -16.05
C SER A 165 -9.43 8.23 -16.19
N ARG A 166 -10.49 9.06 -16.10
CA ARG A 166 -10.35 10.52 -16.16
C ARG A 166 -9.56 11.04 -14.97
N LEU A 167 -9.90 10.63 -13.75
CA LEU A 167 -9.22 11.08 -12.52
C LEU A 167 -7.73 10.68 -12.52
N PHE A 168 -7.40 9.49 -13.00
CA PHE A 168 -6.01 9.04 -13.13
C PHE A 168 -5.23 9.89 -14.14
N ARG A 169 -5.81 10.11 -15.32
CA ARG A 169 -5.23 10.96 -16.36
C ARG A 169 -5.04 12.39 -15.87
N ASP A 170 -6.06 12.97 -15.24
CA ASP A 170 -6.03 14.35 -14.76
C ASP A 170 -4.95 14.53 -13.70
N ARG A 171 -4.79 13.56 -12.79
CA ARG A 171 -3.67 13.55 -11.83
C ARG A 171 -2.34 13.47 -12.55
N LEU A 172 -2.17 12.55 -13.49
CA LEU A 172 -0.92 12.41 -14.24
C LEU A 172 -0.56 13.72 -14.95
N TYR A 173 -1.51 14.33 -15.65
CA TYR A 173 -1.30 15.61 -16.34
C TYR A 173 -0.94 16.74 -15.38
N ALA A 174 -1.63 16.84 -14.23
CA ALA A 174 -1.32 17.82 -13.20
C ALA A 174 0.13 17.68 -12.70
N GLN A 175 0.62 16.46 -12.47
CA GLN A 175 2.00 16.20 -12.03
C GLN A 175 3.08 16.53 -13.10
N HIS A 176 2.65 16.73 -14.35
CA HIS A 176 3.51 17.15 -15.46
C HIS A 176 3.28 18.60 -15.89
N GLY A 177 2.42 19.35 -15.19
CA GLY A 177 2.09 20.74 -15.57
C GLY A 177 1.32 20.85 -16.88
N VAL A 178 0.69 19.76 -17.33
CA VAL A 178 -0.11 19.69 -18.57
C VAL A 178 -1.61 19.91 -18.27
N SER A 179 -1.92 20.50 -17.11
CA SER A 179 -3.30 20.80 -16.72
C SER A 179 -3.93 21.76 -17.72
N LYS A 180 -5.12 21.39 -18.23
CA LYS A 180 -6.07 22.34 -18.80
C LYS A 180 -6.60 23.26 -17.71
#